data_AF-A0A8H6HVR2-F1
#
_entry.id   AF-A0A8H6HVR2-F1
#
_cell.length_a   1.000
_cell.length_b   1.000
_cell.length_c   1.000
_cell.angle_alpha   90.00
_cell.angle_beta   90.00
_cell.angle_gamma   90.00
#
_symmetry.space_group_name_H-M   'P 1'
#
loop_
_entity.id
_entity.type
_entity.pdbx_description
1 polymer ?
#
loop_
_entity_poly.entity_id
_entity_poly.type
_entity_poly.pdbx_seq_one_letter_code
_entity_poly.pdbx_strand_id
1 'polypeptide(L)' 'ASYHHACLARGLLEDDGEWRQSMHEASEMGTGVQLRHLFVTILLFCVPSQP' A
#
# COMPACT_ATOMS: atom_id res chain seq x y z
N ALA A 1 -4.77 18.28 8.83
CA ALA A 1 -5.24 17.42 7.73
C ALA A 1 -4.54 17.87 6.45
N SER A 2 -3.63 17.07 5.89
CA SER A 2 -3.00 17.38 4.60
C SER A 2 -4.01 17.24 3.47
N TYR A 3 -3.81 17.99 2.38
CA TYR A 3 -4.60 17.89 1.14
C TYR A 3 -4.82 16.43 0.69
N HIS A 4 -3.81 15.58 0.89
CA HIS A 4 -3.85 14.14 0.64
C HIS A 4 -5.03 13.42 1.33
N HIS A 5 -5.19 13.61 2.65
CA HIS A 5 -6.28 13.00 3.42
C HIS A 5 -7.66 13.51 2.99
N ALA A 6 -7.75 14.78 2.59
CA ALA A 6 -9.00 15.36 2.10
C ALA A 6 -9.40 14.79 0.71
N CYS A 7 -8.42 14.48 -0.15
CA CYS A 7 -8.67 13.83 -1.44
C CYS A 7 -9.07 12.36 -1.27
N LEU A 8 -8.41 11.61 -0.38
CA LEU A 8 -8.81 10.25 0.00
C LEU A 8 -10.23 10.19 0.56
N ALA A 9 -10.55 11.06 1.53
CA ALA A 9 -11.89 11.09 2.14
C ALA A 9 -13.01 11.44 1.14
N ARG A 10 -12.66 12.04 0.00
CA ARG A 10 -13.58 12.36 -1.09
C ARG A 10 -13.59 11.31 -2.21
N GLY A 11 -12.84 10.22 -2.08
CA GLY A 11 -12.72 9.19 -3.11
C GLY A 11 -12.06 9.70 -4.39
N LEU A 12 -11.28 10.79 -4.31
CA LEU A 12 -10.55 11.36 -5.44
C LEU A 12 -9.19 10.69 -5.66
N LEU A 13 -8.71 9.95 -4.66
CA LEU A 13 -7.54 9.08 -4.72
C LEU A 13 -8.03 7.66 -4.41
N GLU A 14 -7.51 6.66 -5.13
CA GLU A 14 -7.68 5.24 -4.76
C GLU A 14 -7.09 4.99 -3.37
N ASP A 15 -7.78 4.19 -2.56
CA ASP A 15 -7.34 3.80 -1.21
C ASP A 15 -6.19 2.79 -1.29
N ASP A 16 -5.31 2.75 -0.27
CA ASP A 16 -4.21 1.79 -0.14
C ASP A 16 -4.70 0.34 0.09
N GLY A 17 -5.98 0.05 -0.13
CA GLY A 17 -6.63 -1.24 0.10
C GLY A 17 -5.99 -2.36 -0.71
N GLU A 18 -5.67 -2.12 -1.98
CA GLU A 18 -5.08 -3.15 -2.86
C GLU A 18 -3.69 -3.59 -2.40
N TRP A 19 -2.88 -2.63 -1.93
CA TRP A 19 -1.53 -2.90 -1.44
C TRP A 19 -1.55 -3.63 -0.09
N ARG A 20 -2.49 -3.27 0.79
CA ARG A 20 -2.69 -3.96 2.07
C ARG A 20 -3.14 -5.40 1.86
N GLN A 21 -4.09 -5.63 0.94
CA GLN A 21 -4.54 -6.97 0.60
C GLN A 21 -3.40 -7.80 -0.02
N SER A 22 -2.65 -7.21 -0.96
CA SER A 22 -1.49 -7.86 -1.58
C SER A 22 -0.40 -8.23 -0.55
N MET A 23 -0.16 -7.38 0.45
CA MET A 23 0.77 -7.66 1.54
C MET A 23 0.26 -8.78 2.48
N HIS A 24 -1.04 -8.82 2.74
CA HIS A 24 -1.65 -9.89 3.54
C HIS A 24 -1.49 -11.24 2.83
N GLU A 25 -1.87 -11.33 1.56
CA GLU A 25 -1.74 -12.56 0.77
C GLU A 25 -0.28 -13.01 0.63
N ALA A 26 0.64 -12.09 0.37
CA ALA A 26 2.07 -12.37 0.34
C ALA A 26 2.61 -12.85 1.70
N SER A 27 1.99 -12.45 2.81
CA SER A 27 2.38 -12.92 4.15
C SER A 27 1.92 -14.35 4.43
N GLU A 28 0.83 -14.78 3.81
CA GLU A 28 0.32 -16.15 3.92
C GLU A 28 1.03 -17.12 2.96
N MET A 29 1.46 -16.63 1.79
CA MET A 29 2.02 -17.47 0.72
C MET A 29 3.54 -17.35 0.52
N GLY A 30 4.16 -16.29 1.01
CA GLY A 30 5.53 -15.90 0.68
C GLY A 30 6.53 -16.11 1.81
N THR A 31 7.82 -15.96 1.47
CA THR A 31 8.89 -15.89 2.47
C THR A 31 9.11 -14.45 2.94
N GLY A 32 9.68 -14.26 4.14
CA GLY A 32 9.98 -12.92 4.66
C GLY A 32 10.86 -12.05 3.74
N VAL A 33 11.63 -12.66 2.84
CA VAL A 33 12.40 -11.93 1.81
C VAL A 33 11.49 -11.37 0.71
N GLN A 34 10.50 -12.16 0.25
CA GLN A 34 9.54 -11.73 -0.77
C GLN A 34 8.64 -10.61 -0.25
N LEU A 35 8.22 -10.69 1.02
CA LEU A 35 7.47 -9.62 1.69
C LEU A 35 8.23 -8.28 1.70
N ARG A 36 9.53 -8.30 2.02
CA ARG A 36 10.35 -7.08 2.03
C ARG A 36 10.49 -6.48 0.63
N HIS A 37 10.68 -7.31 -0.40
CA HIS A 37 10.73 -6.81 -1.78
C HIS A 37 9.40 -6.23 -2.24
N LEU A 38 8.28 -6.88 -1.88
CA LEU A 38 6.95 -6.36 -2.20
C LEU A 38 6.70 -5.01 -1.52
N PHE A 39 7.04 -4.90 -0.24
CA PHE A 39 6.93 -3.64 0.51
C PHE A 39 7.74 -2.51 -0.14
N VAL A 40 9.01 -2.76 -0.48
CA VAL A 40 9.85 -1.76 -1.17
C VAL A 40 9.28 -1.39 -2.55
N THR A 41 8.73 -2.35 -3.28
CA THR A 41 8.07 -2.11 -4.57
C THR A 41 6.85 -1.18 -4.41
N ILE A 42 6.00 -1.42 -3.41
CA ILE A 42 4.84 -0.57 -3.11
C ILE A 42 5.29 0.86 -2.75
N LEU A 43 6.32 0.99 -1.90
CA LEU A 43 6.85 2.30 -1.52
C LEU A 43 7.43 3.09 -2.71
N LEU A 44 8.11 2.42 -3.63
CA LEU A 44 8.77 3.07 -4.77
C LEU A 44 7.81 3.46 -5.89
N PHE A 45 6.77 2.64 -6.13
CA PHE A 45 5.95 2.78 -7.34
C PHE A 45 4.49 3.15 -7.06
N CYS A 46 3.97 2.88 -5.87
CA CYS A 46 2.54 3.02 -5.59
C CYS A 46 2.20 4.20 -4.67
N VAL A 47 3.21 4.88 -4.10
CA VAL A 47 3.07 6.07 -3.25
C VAL A 47 1.93 5.90 -2.22
N PRO A 48 2.02 4.89 -1.34
CA PRO A 48 0.95 4.63 -0.38
C PRO A 48 0.73 5.85 0.51
N SER A 49 -0.54 6.09 0.80
CA SER A 49 -1.04 7.14 1.66
C SER A 49 -0.46 7.06 3.08
N GLN A 50 -0.25 5.83 3.57
CA GLN A 50 0.37 5.51 4.85
C GLN A 50 1.39 4.38 4.66
N PRO A 51 2.69 4.71 4.54
CA PRO A 51 3.76 3.72 4.37
C PRO A 51 4.09 2.93 5.65
#